data_AF-A0A976MCV2-F1
#
_entry.id   AF-A0A976MCV2-F1
#
_cell.length_a   1.000
_cell.length_b   1.000
_cell.length_c   1.000
_cell.angle_alpha   90.00
_cell.angle_beta   90.00
_cell.angle_gamma   90.00
#
_symmetry.space_group_name_H-M   'P 1'
#
loop_
_entity.id
_entity.type
_entity.pdbx_description
1 polymer ?
#
loop_
_entity_poly.entity_id
_entity_poly.type
_entity_poly.pdbx_seq_one_letter_code
_entity_poly.pdbx_strand_id
1 'polypeptide(L)'
;MKIPRDIVFQVTRGFRARTKGCLKLASVRAAKALNYSFYSRRKRHSQIRVHWISTINRASREWMLIYSRFVGALSRLNCTLNKKSLFNLALNEPVSFKCLVDESKHVMNERTEKLRDISNM
;
A
#
# COMPACT_ATOMS: atom_id res chain seq x y z
N MET A 1 1.19 -38.24 -12.62
CA MET A 1 2.20 -37.55 -13.47
C MET A 1 3.45 -37.27 -12.62
N LYS A 2 4.60 -37.89 -12.95
CA LYS A 2 5.87 -37.66 -12.22
C LYS A 2 6.54 -36.39 -12.78
N ILE A 3 6.83 -35.40 -11.94
CA ILE A 3 7.55 -34.19 -12.36
C ILE A 3 9.01 -34.57 -12.65
N PRO A 4 9.60 -34.14 -13.79
CA PRO A 4 11.00 -34.38 -14.10
C PRO A 4 11.96 -33.87 -13.02
N ARG A 5 12.99 -34.67 -12.73
CA ARG A 5 14.02 -34.37 -11.72
C ARG A 5 14.66 -32.99 -11.93
N ASP A 6 15.02 -32.69 -13.17
CA ASP A 6 15.80 -31.50 -13.50
C ASP A 6 15.01 -30.22 -13.28
N ILE A 7 13.70 -30.24 -13.60
CA ILE A 7 12.78 -29.13 -13.34
C ILE A 7 12.68 -28.83 -11.84
N VAL A 8 12.61 -29.88 -11.01
CA VAL A 8 12.56 -29.71 -9.55
C VAL A 8 13.85 -29.07 -9.02
N PHE A 9 15.01 -29.50 -9.52
CA PHE A 9 16.28 -28.90 -9.11
C PHE A 9 16.51 -27.49 -9.65
N GLN A 10 15.94 -27.16 -10.80
CA GLN A 10 15.94 -25.79 -11.33
C GLN A 10 15.15 -24.84 -10.42
N VAL A 11 13.97 -25.24 -9.96
CA VAL A 11 13.12 -24.43 -9.06
C VAL A 11 13.73 -24.32 -7.65
N THR A 12 14.37 -25.38 -7.17
CA THR A 12 14.97 -25.42 -5.82
C THR A 12 16.40 -24.91 -5.75
N ARG A 13 16.96 -24.42 -6.87
CA ARG A 13 18.30 -23.83 -6.90
C ARG A 13 18.38 -22.67 -5.91
N GLY A 14 19.35 -22.72 -5.00
CA GLY A 14 19.53 -21.74 -3.94
C GLY A 14 18.73 -22.00 -2.66
N PHE A 15 17.92 -23.06 -2.59
CA PHE A 15 17.26 -23.44 -1.34
C PHE A 15 18.28 -23.92 -0.29
N ARG A 16 17.95 -23.73 0.98
CA ARG A 16 18.86 -24.02 2.09
C ARG A 16 18.92 -25.53 2.41
N ALA A 17 20.08 -25.99 2.85
CA ALA A 17 20.30 -27.35 3.34
C ALA A 17 19.92 -28.44 2.31
N ARG A 18 19.37 -29.58 2.77
CA ARG A 18 19.08 -30.76 1.93
C ARG A 18 17.98 -30.54 0.89
N THR A 19 17.24 -29.43 0.95
CA THR A 19 16.14 -29.14 0.01
C THR A 19 16.59 -28.76 -1.39
N LYS A 20 17.89 -28.48 -1.62
CA LYS A 20 18.47 -28.27 -2.95
C LYS A 20 19.06 -29.54 -3.59
N GLY A 21 19.19 -30.64 -2.84
CA GLY A 21 19.92 -31.84 -3.28
C GLY A 21 19.11 -33.14 -3.19
N CYS A 22 18.25 -33.29 -2.18
CA CYS A 22 17.43 -34.50 -2.03
C CYS A 22 16.08 -34.31 -2.74
N LEU A 23 15.81 -35.10 -3.79
CA LEU A 23 14.61 -34.96 -4.64
C LEU A 23 13.30 -34.98 -3.84
N LYS A 24 13.16 -35.86 -2.84
CA LYS A 24 11.96 -35.97 -1.99
C LYS A 24 11.70 -34.70 -1.18
N LEU A 25 12.75 -34.08 -0.64
CA LEU A 25 12.64 -32.84 0.11
C LEU A 25 12.45 -31.63 -0.82
N ALA A 26 13.13 -31.66 -1.96
CA ALA A 26 13.06 -30.62 -2.99
C ALA A 26 11.65 -30.51 -3.58
N SER A 27 11.01 -31.64 -3.91
CA SER A 27 9.66 -31.65 -4.51
C SER A 27 8.61 -31.03 -3.58
N VAL A 28 8.63 -31.39 -2.29
CA VAL A 28 7.74 -30.82 -1.27
C VAL A 28 7.98 -29.31 -1.14
N ARG A 29 9.25 -28.88 -1.11
CA ARG A 29 9.58 -27.46 -0.94
C ARG A 29 9.24 -26.65 -2.18
N ALA A 30 9.45 -27.20 -3.37
CA ALA A 30 9.09 -26.60 -4.66
C ALA A 30 7.58 -26.37 -4.75
N ALA A 31 6.76 -27.37 -4.42
CA ALA A 31 5.31 -27.22 -4.39
C ALA A 31 4.87 -26.08 -3.46
N LYS A 32 5.42 -26.03 -2.25
CA LYS A 32 5.14 -24.95 -1.28
C LYS A 32 5.58 -23.57 -1.80
N ALA A 33 6.74 -23.49 -2.43
CA ALA A 33 7.26 -22.25 -3.01
C ALA A 33 6.38 -21.73 -4.15
N LEU A 34 5.87 -22.62 -5.02
CA LEU A 34 4.96 -22.28 -6.10
C LEU A 34 3.62 -21.75 -5.57
N ASN A 35 3.06 -22.41 -4.55
CA ASN A 35 1.84 -21.95 -3.88
C ASN A 35 2.04 -20.54 -3.27
N TYR A 36 3.17 -20.31 -2.60
CA TYR A 36 3.49 -18.99 -2.09
C TYR A 36 3.74 -17.95 -3.18
N SER A 37 4.36 -18.33 -4.31
CA SER A 37 4.54 -17.43 -5.44
C SER A 37 3.19 -16.96 -6.00
N PHE A 38 2.25 -17.89 -6.19
CA PHE A 38 0.89 -17.57 -6.62
C PHE A 38 0.17 -16.63 -5.63
N TYR A 39 0.17 -16.99 -4.35
CA TYR A 39 -0.44 -16.16 -3.31
C TYR A 39 0.17 -14.76 -3.22
N SER A 40 1.51 -14.67 -3.24
CA SER A 40 2.25 -13.41 -3.14
C SER A 40 1.99 -12.49 -4.33
N ARG A 41 1.86 -13.02 -5.56
CA ARG A 41 1.48 -12.20 -6.73
C ARG A 41 0.13 -11.52 -6.51
N ARG A 42 -0.87 -12.25 -6.00
CA ARG A 42 -2.19 -11.69 -5.68
C ARG A 42 -2.12 -10.67 -4.56
N LYS A 43 -1.31 -10.93 -3.52
CA LYS A 43 -1.19 -10.04 -2.34
C LYS A 43 -0.34 -8.79 -2.59
N ARG A 44 0.58 -8.82 -3.56
CA ARG A 44 1.54 -7.74 -3.87
C ARG A 44 0.87 -6.37 -3.97
N HIS A 45 -0.24 -6.27 -4.71
CA HIS A 45 -0.96 -5.01 -4.88
C HIS A 45 -1.53 -4.46 -3.57
N SER A 46 -2.00 -5.34 -2.68
CA SER A 46 -2.49 -4.95 -1.36
C SER A 46 -1.35 -4.49 -0.46
N GLN A 47 -0.23 -5.22 -0.42
CA GLN A 47 0.96 -4.86 0.37
C GLN A 47 1.54 -3.51 -0.06
N ILE A 48 1.66 -3.27 -1.37
CA ILE A 48 2.11 -1.98 -1.91
C ILE A 48 1.15 -0.86 -1.49
N ARG A 49 -0.16 -1.09 -1.56
CA ARG A 49 -1.15 -0.10 -1.13
C ARG A 49 -1.04 0.22 0.37
N VAL A 50 -0.82 -0.78 1.21
CA VAL A 50 -0.58 -0.57 2.66
C VAL A 50 0.63 0.30 2.89
N HIS A 51 1.72 0.07 2.15
CA HIS A 51 2.93 0.89 2.23
C HIS A 51 2.66 2.36 1.81
N TRP A 52 1.92 2.57 0.72
CA TRP A 52 1.52 3.92 0.30
C TRP A 52 0.71 4.64 1.35
N ILE A 53 -0.32 3.98 1.92
CA ILE A 53 -1.17 4.56 2.95
C ILE A 53 -0.35 4.90 4.21
N SER A 54 0.56 4.00 4.62
CA SER A 54 1.42 4.22 5.78
C SER A 54 2.29 5.48 5.61
N THR A 55 2.89 5.64 4.43
CA THR A 55 3.74 6.78 4.11
C THR A 55 2.95 8.08 4.03
N ILE A 56 1.79 8.07 3.34
CA ILE A 56 0.91 9.25 3.27
C ILE A 56 0.42 9.63 4.67
N ASN A 57 0.06 8.66 5.51
CA ASN A 57 -0.37 8.91 6.89
C ASN A 57 0.75 9.55 7.72
N ARG A 58 2.00 9.08 7.57
CA ARG A 58 3.14 9.73 8.22
C ARG A 58 3.30 11.17 7.74
N ALA A 59 3.31 11.39 6.42
CA ALA A 59 3.43 12.72 5.85
C ALA A 59 2.31 13.65 6.33
N SER A 60 1.03 13.27 6.20
CA SER A 60 -0.11 14.09 6.67
C SER A 60 -0.05 14.40 8.17
N ARG A 61 0.48 13.49 8.99
CA ARG A 61 0.62 13.70 10.44
C ARG A 61 1.62 14.79 10.80
N GLU A 62 2.66 15.01 10.00
CA GLU A 62 3.59 16.13 10.20
C GLU A 62 2.87 17.48 10.14
N TRP A 63 1.77 17.54 9.38
CA TRP A 63 0.90 18.72 9.22
C TRP A 63 -0.35 18.66 10.10
N MET A 64 -0.34 17.83 11.15
CA MET A 64 -1.43 17.61 12.12
C MET A 64 -2.75 17.11 11.52
N LEU A 65 -2.72 16.35 10.41
CA LEU A 65 -3.93 15.82 9.78
C LEU A 65 -3.88 14.30 9.67
N ILE A 66 -4.97 13.63 10.05
CA ILE A 66 -5.07 12.16 10.00
C ILE A 66 -5.51 11.72 8.60
N TYR A 67 -4.90 10.66 8.06
CA TYR A 67 -5.19 10.12 6.72
C TYR A 67 -6.67 10.00 6.35
N SER A 68 -7.53 9.49 7.25
CA SER A 68 -8.96 9.32 6.97
C SER A 68 -9.66 10.66 6.70
N ARG A 69 -9.31 11.69 7.48
CA ARG A 69 -9.81 13.06 7.30
C ARG A 69 -9.26 13.67 6.02
N PHE A 70 -7.98 13.45 5.73
CA PHE A 70 -7.31 13.94 4.52
C PHE A 70 -8.01 13.43 3.25
N VAL A 71 -8.14 12.10 3.13
CA VAL A 71 -8.76 11.48 1.96
C VAL A 71 -10.25 11.84 1.85
N GLY A 72 -10.94 11.97 2.99
CA GLY A 72 -12.32 12.46 3.01
C GLY A 72 -12.45 13.88 2.48
N ALA A 73 -11.53 14.78 2.83
CA ALA A 73 -11.50 16.15 2.32
C ALA A 73 -11.17 16.20 0.82
N LEU A 74 -10.15 15.45 0.37
CA LEU A 74 -9.81 15.34 -1.06
C LEU A 74 -10.97 14.84 -1.92
N SER A 75 -11.75 13.88 -1.41
CA SER A 75 -12.93 13.38 -2.11
C SER A 75 -14.03 14.43 -2.25
N ARG A 76 -14.13 15.39 -1.32
CA ARG A 76 -15.10 16.50 -1.38
C ARG A 76 -14.64 17.60 -2.33
N LEU A 77 -13.33 17.84 -2.38
CA LEU A 77 -12.67 18.69 -3.38
C LEU A 77 -12.74 18.10 -4.80
N ASN A 78 -13.32 16.92 -4.98
CA ASN A 78 -13.36 16.16 -6.24
C ASN A 78 -11.97 15.90 -6.83
N CYS A 79 -10.91 15.92 -6.02
CA CYS A 79 -9.57 15.58 -6.44
C CYS A 79 -9.44 14.05 -6.60
N THR A 80 -9.54 13.55 -7.82
CA THR A 80 -9.44 12.12 -8.17
C THR A 80 -7.99 11.61 -8.21
N LEU A 81 -7.20 11.92 -7.18
CA LEU A 81 -5.80 11.49 -7.10
C LEU A 81 -5.66 10.03 -6.63
N ASN A 82 -4.82 9.29 -7.36
CA ASN A 82 -4.44 7.93 -6.99
C ASN A 82 -3.45 7.91 -5.83
N LYS A 83 -3.51 6.85 -5.01
CA LYS A 83 -2.65 6.67 -3.82
C LYS A 83 -1.17 6.56 -4.19
N LYS A 84 -0.85 5.99 -5.36
CA LYS A 84 0.52 5.94 -5.90
C LYS A 84 1.08 7.34 -6.14
N SER A 85 0.28 8.23 -6.75
CA SER A 85 0.69 9.59 -7.05
C SER A 85 0.85 10.41 -5.78
N LEU A 86 -0.10 10.29 -4.84
CA LEU A 86 0.00 10.91 -3.51
C LEU A 86 1.23 10.43 -2.73
N PHE A 87 1.55 9.14 -2.79
CA PHE A 87 2.76 8.57 -2.19
C PHE A 87 4.03 9.18 -2.78
N ASN A 88 4.14 9.24 -4.11
CA ASN A 88 5.30 9.83 -4.77
C ASN A 88 5.44 11.32 -4.44
N LEU A 89 4.33 12.04 -4.37
CA LEU A 89 4.29 13.47 -4.05
C LEU A 89 4.72 13.69 -2.59
N ALA A 90 4.25 12.87 -1.66
CA ALA A 90 4.65 12.93 -0.26
C ALA A 90 6.15 12.67 -0.03
N LEU A 91 6.79 11.83 -0.86
CA LEU A 91 8.22 11.51 -0.73
C LEU A 91 9.13 12.53 -1.40
N ASN A 92 8.78 12.95 -2.63
CA ASN A 92 9.68 13.76 -3.45
C ASN A 92 9.43 15.25 -3.28
N GLU A 93 8.19 15.67 -3.03
CA GLU A 93 7.78 17.08 -3.10
C GLU A 93 6.93 17.49 -1.88
N PRO A 94 7.56 17.68 -0.70
CA PRO A 94 6.82 17.97 0.54
C PRO A 94 6.08 19.31 0.50
N VAL A 95 6.59 20.30 -0.24
CA VAL A 95 5.94 21.62 -0.40
C VAL A 95 4.63 21.50 -1.17
N SER A 96 4.62 20.75 -2.28
CA SER A 96 3.41 20.48 -3.04
C SER A 96 2.40 19.68 -2.21
N PHE A 97 2.89 18.75 -1.38
CA PHE A 97 2.03 17.96 -0.49
C PHE A 97 1.37 18.83 0.58
N LYS A 98 2.11 19.79 1.13
CA LYS A 98 1.57 20.79 2.07
C LYS A 98 0.36 21.52 1.48
N CYS A 99 0.46 22.04 0.26
CA CYS A 99 -0.62 22.79 -0.35
C CYS A 99 -1.92 21.97 -0.39
N LEU A 100 -1.83 20.69 -0.73
CA LEU A 100 -2.99 19.78 -0.72
C LEU A 100 -3.56 19.56 0.69
N VAL A 101 -2.70 19.50 1.70
CA VAL A 101 -3.13 19.35 3.10
C VAL A 101 -3.80 20.62 3.60
N ASP A 102 -3.29 21.79 3.24
CA ASP A 102 -3.86 23.08 3.64
C ASP A 102 -5.22 23.30 2.97
N GLU A 103 -5.36 23.03 1.68
CA GLU A 103 -6.66 23.00 0.98
C GLU A 103 -7.66 22.04 1.65
N SER A 104 -7.17 20.86 2.06
CA SER A 104 -7.99 19.89 2.78
C SER A 104 -8.47 20.41 4.14
N LYS A 105 -7.69 21.24 4.84
CA LYS A 105 -8.08 21.87 6.11
C LYS A 105 -9.14 22.95 5.89
N HIS A 106 -9.00 23.76 4.85
CA HIS A 106 -9.98 24.80 4.52
C HIS A 106 -11.39 24.21 4.34
N VAL A 107 -11.53 23.18 3.51
CA VAL A 107 -12.82 22.49 3.28
C VAL A 107 -13.39 21.85 4.55
N MET A 108 -12.54 21.42 5.48
CA MET A 108 -13.01 20.89 6.76
C MET A 108 -13.59 21.97 7.66
N ASN A 109 -12.98 23.16 7.70
CA ASN A 109 -13.40 24.27 8.55
C ASN A 109 -14.72 24.88 8.07
N GLU A 110 -14.88 25.09 6.75
CA GLU A 110 -16.13 25.61 6.15
C GLU A 110 -17.36 24.78 6.53
N ARG A 111 -17.20 23.45 6.65
CA ARG A 111 -18.28 22.56 7.07
C ARG A 111 -18.66 22.80 8.54
N THR A 112 -17.66 22.99 9.39
CA THR A 112 -17.89 23.23 10.83
C THR A 112 -18.63 24.55 11.04
N GLU A 113 -18.31 25.58 10.26
CA GLU A 113 -18.98 26.89 10.30
C GLU A 113 -20.45 26.78 9.87
N LYS A 114 -20.73 26.15 8.71
CA LYS A 114 -22.11 25.90 8.26
C LYS A 114 -22.99 25.15 9.26
N LEU A 115 -22.41 24.29 10.09
CA LEU A 115 -23.14 23.56 11.14
C LEU A 115 -23.41 24.44 12.38
N ARG A 116 -22.56 25.42 12.67
CA ARG A 116 -22.73 26.35 13.80
C ARG A 116 -23.80 27.40 13.50
N ASP A 117 -23.89 27.87 12.26
CA ASP A 117 -24.88 28.88 11.85
C ASP A 117 -26.33 28.37 11.97
N ILE A 118 -26.56 27.07 11.80
CA ILE A 118 -27.88 26.43 11.96
C ILE A 118 -28.33 26.41 13.43
N SER A 119 -27.40 26.46 14.39
CA SER A 119 -27.72 26.47 15.82
C SER A 119 -28.19 27.83 16.35
N ASN A 120 -28.04 28.90 15.55
CA ASN A 120 -28.47 30.26 15.88
C ASN A 120 -29.80 30.66 15.18
N MET A 121 -30.53 29.69 14.62
CA MET A 121 -31.92 29.82 14.13
C MET A 121 -32.91 29.14 15.07
#